data_AF-A0A420FFT2-F1
#
_entry.id   AF-A0A420FFT2-F1
#
_cell.length_a   1.000
_cell.length_b   1.000
_cell.length_c   1.000
_cell.angle_alpha   90.00
_cell.angle_beta   90.00
_cell.angle_gamma   90.00
#
_symmetry.space_group_name_H-M   'P 1'
#
loop_
_entity.id
_entity.type
_entity.pdbx_description
1 polymer ?
#
loop_
_entity_poly.entity_id
_entity_poly.type
_entity_poly.pdbx_seq_one_letter_code
_entity_poly.pdbx_strand_id
1 'polypeptide(L)'
;MSENNFAELYKTWPTDQLLSVVDNPDHYEPSALEAAEIELKSRQLTTEELTAARSVLNQREAEKETNFDTIKAKEQWAITGRFDTPRVQVVKRSILRISFFTGFLIVFKGYNLFPALVYPIKYFKELPDNYTLLSFFNVMVLMVGVLLFWLLKRTGWILLTLFFASSSSMVVSTLMYMLFQSRREAKILVEFNPILQPYPLEMYILPILLYGFLTWILCTKKIRECYFISKIAMFWTLAVGILLIPCLSFWLML
;
A
#
# COMPACT_ATOMS: atom_id res chain seq x y z
N MET A 1 39.68 42.08 -12.39
CA MET A 1 38.23 42.35 -12.53
C MET A 1 37.62 41.05 -13.05
N SER A 2 36.93 40.29 -12.21
CA SER A 2 36.29 39.04 -12.63
C SER A 2 35.05 39.39 -13.45
N GLU A 3 35.00 38.94 -14.71
CA GLU A 3 33.79 39.03 -15.52
C GLU A 3 32.61 38.42 -14.78
N ASN A 4 31.53 39.19 -14.65
CA ASN A 4 30.36 38.82 -13.88
C ASN A 4 29.52 37.83 -14.71
N ASN A 5 29.95 36.56 -14.74
CA ASN A 5 29.37 35.46 -15.52
C ASN A 5 27.85 35.29 -15.28
N PHE A 6 27.37 35.72 -14.10
CA PHE A 6 25.96 35.71 -13.73
C PHE A 6 25.08 36.65 -14.58
N ALA A 7 25.61 37.78 -15.05
CA ALA A 7 24.84 38.79 -15.78
C ALA A 7 24.38 38.29 -17.18
N GLU A 8 25.19 37.46 -17.84
CA GLU A 8 24.78 36.82 -19.09
C GLU A 8 23.85 35.63 -18.86
N LEU A 9 24.16 34.85 -17.82
CA LEU A 9 23.36 33.67 -17.44
C LEU A 9 21.91 34.05 -17.10
N TYR A 10 21.72 35.10 -16.30
CA TYR A 10 20.41 35.52 -15.79
C TYR A 10 19.48 36.12 -16.83
N LYS A 11 19.99 36.56 -17.99
CA LYS A 11 19.16 36.94 -19.14
C LYS A 11 18.33 35.78 -19.67
N THR A 12 18.84 34.54 -19.54
CA THR A 12 18.15 33.33 -19.99
C THR A 12 17.19 32.76 -18.94
N TRP A 13 17.25 33.26 -17.71
CA TRP A 13 16.49 32.72 -16.60
C TRP A 13 15.08 33.32 -16.53
N PRO A 14 14.07 32.51 -16.19
CA PRO A 14 12.71 33.00 -15.98
C PRO A 14 12.63 33.78 -14.65
N THR A 15 11.65 34.68 -14.57
CA THR A 15 11.50 35.65 -13.48
C THR A 15 11.35 34.98 -12.10
N ASP A 16 10.66 33.85 -12.02
CA ASP A 16 10.55 33.04 -10.79
C ASP A 16 11.92 32.57 -10.30
N GLN A 17 12.83 32.16 -11.19
CA GLN A 17 14.17 31.74 -10.78
C GLN A 17 15.02 32.90 -10.30
N LEU A 18 14.90 34.08 -10.90
CA LEU A 18 15.62 35.28 -10.43
C LEU A 18 15.11 35.73 -9.06
N LEU A 19 13.79 35.65 -8.84
CA LEU A 19 13.20 35.92 -7.53
C LEU A 19 13.73 34.97 -6.46
N SER A 20 13.97 33.69 -6.79
CA SER A 20 14.55 32.73 -5.83
C SER A 20 15.96 33.08 -5.35
N VAL A 21 16.72 33.82 -6.16
CA VAL A 21 18.06 34.31 -5.82
C VAL A 21 17.95 35.51 -4.88
N VAL A 22 17.09 36.48 -5.21
CA VAL A 22 16.90 37.71 -4.44
C VAL A 22 16.21 37.45 -3.09
N ASP A 23 15.21 36.57 -3.07
CA ASP A 23 14.45 36.25 -1.86
C ASP A 23 15.25 35.35 -0.87
N ASN A 24 16.41 34.82 -1.26
CA ASN A 24 17.28 33.97 -0.42
C ASN A 24 18.75 34.44 -0.39
N PRO A 25 19.05 35.65 0.12
CA PRO A 25 20.38 36.26 0.02
C PRO A 25 21.50 35.43 0.69
N ASP A 26 21.19 34.68 1.74
CA ASP A 26 22.17 33.91 2.50
C ASP A 26 22.75 32.70 1.71
N HIS A 27 22.10 32.30 0.61
CA HIS A 27 22.46 31.12 -0.17
C HIS A 27 23.26 31.43 -1.44
N TYR A 28 23.47 32.72 -1.76
CA TYR A 28 24.09 33.15 -3.01
C TYR A 28 25.22 34.15 -2.78
N GLU A 29 26.15 34.21 -3.73
CA GLU A 29 27.24 35.19 -3.69
C GLU A 29 26.73 36.62 -3.95
N PRO A 30 27.34 37.66 -3.36
CA PRO A 30 26.92 39.04 -3.54
C PRO A 30 26.85 39.50 -5.01
N SER A 31 27.78 39.03 -5.85
CA SER A 31 27.81 39.30 -7.29
C SER A 31 26.62 38.71 -8.05
N ALA A 32 26.09 37.57 -7.59
CA ALA A 32 24.89 36.93 -8.13
C ALA A 32 23.63 37.70 -7.71
N LEU A 33 23.56 38.15 -6.46
CA LEU A 33 22.44 38.98 -5.99
C LEU A 33 22.34 40.28 -6.79
N GLU A 34 23.47 40.96 -6.97
CA GLU A 34 23.54 42.22 -7.72
C GLU A 34 23.12 42.02 -9.19
N ALA A 35 23.60 40.96 -9.84
CA ALA A 35 23.22 40.64 -11.21
C ALA A 35 21.73 40.30 -11.35
N ALA A 36 21.14 39.57 -10.38
CA ALA A 36 19.73 39.21 -10.38
C ALA A 36 18.83 40.44 -10.15
N GLU A 37 19.21 41.35 -9.25
CA GLU A 37 18.47 42.60 -9.04
C GLU A 37 18.51 43.52 -10.26
N ILE A 38 19.69 43.65 -10.90
CA ILE A 38 19.84 44.47 -12.11
C ILE A 38 18.96 43.93 -13.23
N GLU A 39 18.94 42.61 -13.42
CA GLU A 39 18.12 41.96 -14.44
C GLU A 39 16.62 42.02 -14.13
N LEU A 40 16.21 41.90 -12.86
CA LEU A 40 14.80 42.09 -12.48
C LEU A 40 14.33 43.53 -12.72
N LYS A 41 15.20 44.52 -12.44
CA LYS A 41 14.93 45.94 -12.72
C LYS A 41 14.90 46.23 -14.23
N SER A 42 15.74 45.56 -15.03
CA SER A 42 15.81 45.74 -16.49
C SER A 42 14.52 45.29 -17.18
N ARG A 43 13.83 44.29 -16.63
CA ARG A 43 12.60 43.70 -17.18
C ARG A 43 11.33 44.53 -16.99
N GLN A 44 11.38 45.60 -16.19
CA GLN A 44 10.24 46.53 -15.97
C GLN A 44 8.90 45.82 -15.70
N LEU A 45 8.94 44.77 -14.87
CA LEU A 45 7.79 43.91 -14.61
C LEU A 45 6.68 44.68 -13.89
N THR A 46 5.44 44.41 -14.27
CA THR A 46 4.27 44.91 -13.57
C THR A 46 4.08 44.20 -12.22
N THR A 47 3.32 44.82 -11.31
CA THR A 47 3.02 44.21 -10.00
C THR A 47 2.26 42.88 -10.12
N GLU A 48 1.43 42.73 -11.16
CA GLU A 48 0.71 41.49 -11.47
C GLU A 48 1.65 40.37 -11.95
N GLU A 49 2.65 40.69 -12.77
CA GLU A 49 3.65 39.71 -13.22
C GLU A 49 4.57 39.24 -12.08
N LEU A 50 4.93 40.15 -11.17
CA LEU A 50 5.72 39.81 -9.99
C LEU A 50 4.95 38.90 -9.02
N THR A 51 3.66 39.15 -8.81
CA THR A 51 2.82 38.29 -7.97
C THR A 51 2.59 36.92 -8.60
N ALA A 52 2.39 36.86 -9.92
CA ALA A 52 2.30 35.61 -10.65
C ALA A 52 3.61 34.80 -10.53
N ALA A 53 4.76 35.43 -10.76
CA ALA A 53 6.07 34.77 -10.66
C ALA A 53 6.36 34.26 -9.23
N ARG A 54 5.98 35.02 -8.19
CA ARG A 54 6.07 34.56 -6.80
C ARG A 54 5.16 33.36 -6.51
N SER A 55 3.96 33.32 -7.07
CA SER A 55 3.07 32.17 -6.89
C SER A 55 3.66 30.88 -7.51
N VAL A 56 4.30 31.00 -8.68
CA VAL A 56 5.02 29.89 -9.34
C VAL A 56 6.22 29.43 -8.52
N LEU A 57 7.00 30.37 -7.97
CA LEU A 57 8.12 30.07 -7.08
C LEU A 57 7.65 29.31 -5.83
N ASN A 58 6.63 29.83 -5.13
CA ASN A 58 6.09 29.20 -3.93
C ASN A 58 5.56 27.78 -4.21
N GLN A 59 4.92 27.58 -5.36
CA GLN A 59 4.44 26.25 -5.76
C GLN A 59 5.61 25.29 -6.02
N ARG A 60 6.66 25.75 -6.71
CA ARG A 60 7.87 24.94 -7.00
C ARG A 60 8.67 24.63 -5.73
N GLU A 61 8.73 25.55 -4.78
CA GLU A 61 9.37 25.33 -3.48
C GLU A 61 8.58 24.32 -2.63
N ALA A 62 7.24 24.44 -2.57
CA ALA A 62 6.39 23.45 -1.91
C ALA A 62 6.52 22.05 -2.55
N GLU A 63 6.64 21.96 -3.88
CA GLU A 63 6.91 20.70 -4.57
C GLU A 63 8.31 20.14 -4.28
N LYS A 64 9.32 21.01 -4.13
CA LYS A 64 10.67 20.60 -3.73
C LYS A 64 10.72 20.11 -2.29
N GLU A 65 10.10 20.80 -1.34
CA GLU A 65 10.03 20.37 0.06
C GLU A 65 9.33 19.01 0.20
N THR A 66 8.18 18.84 -0.47
CA THR A 66 7.47 17.54 -0.46
C THR A 66 8.29 16.41 -1.07
N ASN A 67 9.06 16.68 -2.13
CA ASN A 67 9.96 15.69 -2.73
C ASN A 67 11.19 15.41 -1.86
N PHE A 68 11.79 16.44 -1.27
CA PHE A 68 12.97 16.30 -0.41
C PHE A 68 12.65 15.54 0.88
N ASP A 69 11.49 15.80 1.47
CA ASP A 69 10.95 15.02 2.59
C ASP A 69 10.77 13.55 2.21
N THR A 70 10.29 13.27 0.99
CA THR A 70 10.12 11.88 0.53
C THR A 70 11.43 11.15 0.25
N ILE A 71 12.48 11.87 -0.19
CA ILE A 71 13.81 11.31 -0.46
C ILE A 71 14.55 11.03 0.86
N LYS A 72 14.59 12.00 1.78
CA LYS A 72 15.17 11.81 3.12
C LYS A 72 14.46 10.74 3.92
N ALA A 73 13.12 10.68 3.82
CA ALA A 73 12.32 9.60 4.39
C ALA A 73 12.71 8.22 3.85
N LYS A 74 13.00 8.12 2.54
CA LYS A 74 13.38 6.87 1.89
C LYS A 74 14.79 6.41 2.29
N GLU A 75 15.72 7.34 2.46
CA GLU A 75 17.07 7.06 2.98
C GLU A 75 17.05 6.67 4.46
N GLN A 76 16.31 7.40 5.31
CA GLN A 76 16.14 7.03 6.72
C GLN A 76 15.47 5.66 6.88
N TRP A 77 14.48 5.32 6.06
CA TRP A 77 13.84 3.99 6.08
C TRP A 77 14.83 2.86 5.78
N ALA A 78 15.73 3.06 4.82
CA ALA A 78 16.74 2.07 4.45
C ALA A 78 17.73 1.80 5.60
N ILE A 79 17.98 2.81 6.44
CA ILE A 79 19.01 2.76 7.49
C ILE A 79 18.44 2.35 8.86
N THR A 80 17.32 2.91 9.29
CA THR A 80 16.83 2.75 10.69
C THR A 80 15.54 1.95 10.81
N GLY A 81 14.81 1.77 9.69
CA GLY A 81 13.51 1.09 9.70
C GLY A 81 12.45 1.76 10.59
N ARG A 82 12.65 3.01 11.03
CA ARG A 82 11.69 3.80 11.82
C ARG A 82 11.42 5.15 11.18
N PHE A 83 10.17 5.58 11.31
CA PHE A 83 9.70 6.89 10.87
C PHE A 83 9.32 7.74 12.07
N ASP A 84 9.97 8.90 12.20
CA ASP A 84 9.50 10.04 13.00
C ASP A 84 9.21 11.24 12.07
N THR A 85 8.38 11.03 11.03
CA THR A 85 7.86 12.13 10.21
C THR A 85 6.38 12.40 10.51
N PRO A 86 5.90 13.65 10.42
CA PRO A 86 4.52 14.02 10.73
C PRO A 86 3.48 13.27 9.87
N ARG A 87 3.85 12.89 8.64
CA ARG A 87 2.99 12.10 7.74
C ARG A 87 2.64 10.71 8.31
N VAL A 88 3.56 10.11 9.07
CA VAL A 88 3.35 8.78 9.68
C VAL A 88 2.46 8.87 10.92
N GLN A 89 2.50 9.97 11.68
CA GLN A 89 1.67 10.14 12.88
C GLN A 89 0.17 10.13 12.55
N VAL A 90 -0.26 10.76 11.45
CA VAL A 90 -1.67 10.80 11.04
C VAL A 90 -2.19 9.41 10.63
N VAL A 91 -1.34 8.60 10.00
CA VAL A 91 -1.72 7.27 9.49
C VAL A 91 -1.54 6.17 10.55
N LYS A 92 -0.72 6.42 11.59
CA LYS A 92 -0.46 5.49 12.70
C LYS A 92 -1.74 4.96 13.34
N ARG A 93 -2.74 5.82 13.59
CA ARG A 93 -4.05 5.41 14.16
C ARG A 93 -4.81 4.46 13.23
N SER A 94 -4.70 4.62 11.92
CA SER A 94 -5.36 3.73 10.95
C SER A 94 -4.64 2.39 10.86
N ILE A 95 -3.31 2.39 10.86
CA ILE A 95 -2.48 1.17 10.87
C ILE A 95 -2.73 0.35 12.13
N LEU A 96 -2.79 1.01 13.29
CA LEU A 96 -3.17 0.40 14.57
C LEU A 96 -4.52 -0.29 14.51
N ARG A 97 -5.55 0.40 14.00
CA ARG A 97 -6.92 -0.16 13.86
C ARG A 97 -6.97 -1.37 12.93
N ILE A 98 -6.33 -1.27 11.76
CA ILE A 98 -6.27 -2.38 10.79
C ILE A 98 -5.55 -3.58 11.40
N SER A 99 -4.43 -3.34 12.08
CA SER A 99 -3.64 -4.42 12.68
C SER A 99 -4.37 -5.07 13.84
N PHE A 100 -5.04 -4.29 14.70
CA PHE A 100 -5.86 -4.82 15.79
C PHE A 100 -7.01 -5.68 15.25
N PHE A 101 -7.74 -5.17 14.26
CA PHE A 101 -8.83 -5.90 13.62
C PHE A 101 -8.33 -7.19 12.95
N THR A 102 -7.18 -7.13 12.27
CA THR A 102 -6.59 -8.32 11.65
C THR A 102 -6.06 -9.30 12.70
N GLY A 103 -5.56 -8.80 13.84
CA GLY A 103 -5.21 -9.61 15.01
C GLY A 103 -6.42 -10.39 15.55
N PHE A 104 -7.58 -9.75 15.63
CA PHE A 104 -8.82 -10.44 15.98
C PHE A 104 -9.18 -11.53 14.95
N LEU A 105 -9.05 -11.24 13.65
CA LEU A 105 -9.26 -12.23 12.59
C LEU A 105 -8.31 -13.43 12.70
N ILE A 106 -7.05 -13.21 13.08
CA ILE A 106 -6.07 -14.27 13.32
C ILE A 106 -6.54 -15.18 14.45
N VAL A 107 -6.94 -14.61 15.58
CA VAL A 107 -7.42 -15.38 16.74
C VAL A 107 -8.67 -16.17 16.37
N PHE A 108 -9.62 -15.54 15.69
CA PHE A 108 -10.84 -16.19 15.22
C PHE A 108 -10.56 -17.35 14.25
N LYS A 109 -9.71 -17.14 13.24
CA LYS A 109 -9.32 -18.21 12.30
C LYS A 109 -8.54 -19.33 13.00
N GLY A 110 -7.60 -18.97 13.87
CA GLY A 110 -6.80 -19.92 14.64
C GLY A 110 -7.66 -20.79 15.54
N TYR A 111 -8.62 -20.21 16.25
CA TYR A 111 -9.57 -20.94 17.10
C TYR A 111 -10.38 -21.97 16.29
N ASN A 112 -10.90 -21.57 15.13
CA ASN A 112 -11.70 -22.46 14.28
C ASN A 112 -10.86 -23.58 13.62
N LEU A 113 -9.58 -23.31 13.33
CA LEU A 113 -8.69 -24.29 12.70
C LEU A 113 -8.04 -25.24 13.72
N PHE A 114 -7.93 -24.85 14.98
CA PHE A 114 -7.23 -25.61 16.02
C PHE A 114 -7.75 -27.06 16.19
N PRO A 115 -9.08 -27.31 16.22
CA PRO A 115 -9.60 -28.68 16.31
C PRO A 115 -9.17 -29.56 15.13
N ALA A 116 -9.20 -29.02 13.90
CA ALA A 116 -8.81 -29.75 12.69
C ALA A 116 -7.32 -30.16 12.71
N LEU A 117 -6.47 -29.37 13.36
CA LEU A 117 -5.06 -29.67 13.51
C LEU A 117 -4.77 -30.70 14.62
N VAL A 118 -5.49 -30.61 15.74
CA VAL A 118 -5.22 -31.45 16.93
C VAL A 118 -5.94 -32.79 16.89
N TYR A 119 -7.15 -32.85 16.31
CA TYR A 119 -7.99 -34.05 16.33
C TYR A 119 -7.34 -35.26 15.62
N PRO A 120 -6.76 -35.14 14.41
CA PRO A 120 -6.08 -36.25 13.73
C PRO A 120 -4.92 -36.83 14.56
N ILE A 121 -4.12 -35.93 15.15
CA ILE A 121 -2.95 -36.29 15.94
C ILE A 121 -3.36 -37.00 17.24
N LYS A 122 -4.36 -36.44 17.94
CA LYS A 122 -4.76 -36.92 19.28
C LYS A 122 -5.52 -38.24 19.22
N TYR A 123 -6.42 -38.42 18.25
CA TYR A 123 -7.35 -39.56 18.23
C TYR A 123 -6.98 -40.64 17.22
N PHE A 124 -6.31 -40.29 16.12
CA PHE A 124 -5.95 -41.24 15.06
C PHE A 124 -4.44 -41.48 14.95
N LYS A 125 -3.61 -40.66 15.63
CA LYS A 125 -2.14 -40.66 15.48
C LYS A 125 -1.70 -40.44 14.03
N GLU A 126 -2.52 -39.72 13.27
CA GLU A 126 -2.27 -39.38 11.87
C GLU A 126 -1.85 -37.91 11.74
N LEU A 127 -1.14 -37.61 10.66
CA LEU A 127 -0.86 -36.23 10.29
C LEU A 127 -2.14 -35.56 9.77
N PRO A 128 -2.33 -34.26 10.03
CA PRO A 128 -3.40 -33.50 9.38
C PRO A 128 -3.24 -33.59 7.86
N ASP A 129 -4.37 -33.57 7.15
CA ASP A 129 -4.39 -33.58 5.70
C ASP A 129 -3.72 -32.32 5.10
N ASN A 130 -3.34 -32.41 3.83
CA ASN A 130 -2.66 -31.32 3.11
C ASN A 130 -3.48 -30.02 3.15
N TYR A 131 -4.80 -30.11 3.11
CA TYR A 131 -5.69 -28.96 3.19
C TYR A 131 -5.63 -28.26 4.55
N THR A 132 -5.66 -29.01 5.67
CA THR A 132 -5.52 -28.43 7.01
C THR A 132 -4.14 -27.80 7.20
N LEU A 133 -3.08 -28.44 6.71
CA LEU A 133 -1.72 -27.89 6.77
C LEU A 133 -1.59 -26.60 5.95
N LEU A 134 -2.15 -26.56 4.73
CA LEU A 134 -2.17 -25.36 3.89
C LEU A 134 -2.98 -24.23 4.55
N SER A 135 -4.13 -24.56 5.15
CA SER A 135 -4.95 -23.60 5.89
C SER A 135 -4.21 -23.03 7.11
N PHE A 136 -3.42 -23.86 7.80
CA PHE A 136 -2.59 -23.42 8.92
C PHE A 136 -1.45 -22.51 8.47
N PHE A 137 -0.77 -22.89 7.38
CA PHE A 137 0.24 -22.05 6.75
C PHE A 137 -0.34 -20.69 6.35
N ASN A 138 -1.57 -20.65 5.84
CA ASN A 138 -2.26 -19.42 5.49
C ASN A 138 -2.48 -18.50 6.72
N VAL A 139 -2.86 -19.06 7.89
CA VAL A 139 -2.95 -18.31 9.15
C VAL A 139 -1.58 -17.79 9.60
N MET A 140 -0.51 -18.58 9.42
CA MET A 140 0.86 -18.14 9.74
C MET A 140 1.33 -16.99 8.85
N VAL A 141 1.04 -17.03 7.55
CA VAL A 141 1.30 -15.93 6.61
C VAL A 141 0.56 -14.66 7.06
N LEU A 142 -0.69 -14.78 7.51
CA LEU A 142 -1.44 -13.66 8.06
C LEU A 142 -0.78 -13.08 9.33
N MET A 143 -0.35 -13.93 10.26
CA MET A 143 0.35 -13.50 11.48
C MET A 143 1.62 -12.71 11.15
N VAL A 144 2.48 -13.26 10.30
CA VAL A 144 3.73 -12.61 9.88
C VAL A 144 3.44 -11.33 9.11
N GLY A 145 2.43 -11.34 8.23
CA GLY A 145 1.97 -10.17 7.49
C GLY A 145 1.55 -9.03 8.40
N VAL A 146 0.72 -9.30 9.43
CA VAL A 146 0.27 -8.30 10.40
C VAL A 146 1.44 -7.75 11.22
N LEU A 147 2.35 -8.60 11.70
CA LEU A 147 3.51 -8.16 12.47
C LEU A 147 4.40 -7.24 11.65
N LEU A 148 4.73 -7.62 10.41
CA LEU A 148 5.53 -6.79 9.51
C LEU A 148 4.81 -5.51 9.12
N PHE A 149 3.48 -5.56 8.96
CA PHE A 149 2.66 -4.38 8.68
C PHE A 149 2.68 -3.41 9.86
N TRP A 150 2.49 -3.89 11.09
CA TRP A 150 2.63 -3.09 12.30
C TRP A 150 4.01 -2.43 12.40
N LEU A 151 5.07 -3.16 12.02
CA LEU A 151 6.45 -2.67 11.97
C LEU A 151 6.75 -1.75 10.78
N LEU A 152 5.73 -1.33 10.02
CA LEU A 152 5.85 -0.44 8.86
C LEU A 152 6.81 -0.98 7.78
N LYS A 153 6.94 -2.30 7.68
CA LYS A 153 7.77 -2.94 6.65
C LYS A 153 6.96 -3.11 5.37
N ARG A 154 7.58 -2.76 4.24
CA ARG A 154 6.99 -2.90 2.89
C ARG A 154 6.46 -4.31 2.63
N THR A 155 7.18 -5.32 3.11
CA THR A 155 6.81 -6.75 3.00
C THR A 155 5.51 -7.08 3.73
N GLY A 156 5.22 -6.42 4.86
CA GLY A 156 3.96 -6.61 5.58
C GLY A 156 2.75 -6.14 4.80
N TRP A 157 2.85 -4.97 4.16
CA TRP A 157 1.80 -4.48 3.26
C TRP A 157 1.56 -5.44 2.08
N ILE A 158 2.64 -5.95 1.48
CA ILE A 158 2.56 -6.90 0.36
C ILE A 158 1.86 -8.19 0.81
N LEU A 159 2.29 -8.79 1.93
CA LEU A 159 1.74 -10.03 2.45
C LEU A 159 0.24 -9.91 2.79
N LEU A 160 -0.16 -8.82 3.48
CA LEU A 160 -1.57 -8.60 3.81
C LEU A 160 -2.42 -8.37 2.57
N THR A 161 -1.93 -7.57 1.62
CA THR A 161 -2.65 -7.29 0.38
C THR A 161 -2.83 -8.57 -0.44
N LEU A 162 -1.78 -9.40 -0.56
CA LEU A 162 -1.86 -10.71 -1.20
C LEU A 162 -2.88 -11.60 -0.51
N PHE A 163 -2.80 -11.72 0.82
CA PHE A 163 -3.70 -12.57 1.61
C PHE A 163 -5.18 -12.15 1.44
N PHE A 164 -5.50 -10.86 1.54
CA PHE A 164 -6.89 -10.42 1.45
C PHE A 164 -7.41 -10.50 0.01
N ALA A 165 -6.59 -10.16 -0.98
CA ALA A 165 -6.95 -10.29 -2.38
C ALA A 165 -7.19 -11.76 -2.77
N SER A 166 -6.30 -12.67 -2.35
CA SER A 166 -6.47 -14.09 -2.61
C SER A 166 -7.64 -14.70 -1.87
N SER A 167 -7.85 -14.32 -0.60
CA SER A 167 -9.00 -14.77 0.19
C SER A 167 -10.31 -14.29 -0.43
N SER A 168 -10.39 -13.03 -0.85
CA SER A 168 -11.58 -12.49 -1.54
C SER A 168 -11.85 -13.25 -2.85
N SER A 169 -10.82 -13.45 -3.68
CA SER A 169 -10.97 -14.17 -4.94
C SER A 169 -11.38 -15.62 -4.73
N MET A 170 -10.82 -16.30 -3.73
CA MET A 170 -11.17 -17.68 -3.43
C MET A 170 -12.64 -17.82 -3.04
N VAL A 171 -13.17 -16.92 -2.18
CA VAL A 171 -14.60 -16.92 -1.82
C VAL A 171 -15.48 -16.63 -3.04
N VAL A 172 -15.07 -15.71 -3.92
CA VAL A 172 -15.79 -15.46 -5.19
C VAL A 172 -15.77 -16.68 -6.11
N SER A 173 -14.62 -17.34 -6.27
CA SER A 173 -14.50 -18.56 -7.08
C SER A 173 -15.37 -19.69 -6.54
N THR A 174 -15.39 -19.90 -5.22
CA THR A 174 -16.27 -20.90 -4.59
C THR A 174 -17.74 -20.57 -4.78
N LEU A 175 -18.13 -19.30 -4.63
CA LEU A 175 -19.50 -18.86 -4.89
C LEU A 175 -19.90 -19.10 -6.36
N MET A 176 -19.02 -18.75 -7.30
CA MET A 176 -19.26 -18.99 -8.73
C MET A 176 -19.40 -20.49 -9.00
N TYR A 177 -18.50 -21.31 -8.46
CA TYR A 177 -18.59 -22.77 -8.57
C TYR A 177 -19.95 -23.29 -8.08
N MET A 178 -20.41 -22.86 -6.91
CA MET A 178 -21.72 -23.22 -6.36
C MET A 178 -22.91 -22.77 -7.24
N LEU A 179 -22.81 -21.58 -7.87
CA LEU A 179 -23.87 -21.06 -8.75
C LEU A 179 -23.91 -21.77 -10.11
N PHE A 180 -22.74 -22.19 -10.64
CA PHE A 180 -22.61 -22.84 -11.94
C PHE A 180 -22.76 -24.37 -11.89
N GLN A 181 -22.53 -25.00 -10.74
CA GLN A 181 -22.77 -26.44 -10.59
C GLN A 181 -24.27 -26.71 -10.78
N SER A 182 -24.61 -27.44 -11.83
CA SER A 182 -26.01 -27.61 -12.24
C SER A 182 -26.84 -28.20 -11.09
N ARG A 183 -28.07 -27.71 -10.92
CA ARG A 183 -29.05 -28.22 -9.93
C ARG A 183 -29.30 -29.75 -10.04
N ARG A 184 -28.81 -30.43 -11.08
CA ARG A 184 -28.92 -31.88 -11.29
C ARG A 184 -27.90 -32.69 -10.49
N GLU A 185 -26.67 -32.22 -10.34
CA GLU A 185 -25.61 -32.96 -9.59
C GLU A 185 -25.66 -32.69 -8.09
N ALA A 186 -26.08 -31.48 -7.70
CA ALA A 186 -26.21 -31.08 -6.30
C ALA A 186 -27.18 -31.96 -5.51
N LYS A 187 -28.23 -32.52 -6.14
CA LYS A 187 -29.15 -33.46 -5.46
C LYS A 187 -28.50 -34.80 -5.15
N ILE A 188 -27.65 -35.32 -6.05
CA ILE A 188 -27.01 -36.63 -5.90
C ILE A 188 -25.81 -36.52 -4.94
N LEU A 189 -25.01 -35.46 -5.00
CA LEU A 189 -23.87 -35.27 -4.11
C LEU A 189 -24.25 -34.90 -2.67
N VAL A 190 -25.31 -34.13 -2.45
CA VAL A 190 -25.78 -33.75 -1.10
C VAL A 190 -26.40 -34.94 -0.35
N GLU A 191 -26.94 -35.93 -1.06
CA GLU A 191 -27.49 -37.16 -0.47
C GLU A 191 -26.39 -38.11 0.04
N PHE A 192 -25.19 -38.05 -0.56
CA PHE A 192 -24.04 -38.91 -0.20
C PHE A 192 -22.97 -38.22 0.66
N ASN A 193 -22.95 -36.89 0.77
CA ASN A 193 -21.97 -36.19 1.59
C ASN A 193 -22.53 -34.90 2.23
N PRO A 194 -22.93 -34.92 3.53
CA PRO A 194 -23.52 -33.77 4.20
C PRO A 194 -22.55 -32.57 4.35
N ILE A 195 -21.26 -32.77 4.09
CA ILE A 195 -20.22 -31.72 4.07
C ILE A 195 -20.39 -30.81 2.83
N LEU A 196 -21.05 -31.29 1.77
CA LEU A 196 -21.31 -30.55 0.53
C LEU A 196 -22.65 -29.80 0.55
N GLN A 197 -23.33 -29.72 1.70
CA GLN A 197 -24.53 -28.90 1.79
C GLN A 197 -24.20 -27.45 1.40
N PRO A 198 -24.92 -26.86 0.43
CA PRO A 198 -24.67 -25.49 0.03
C PRO A 198 -24.95 -24.59 1.22
N TYR A 199 -23.89 -24.00 1.78
CA TYR A 199 -24.01 -22.98 2.80
C TYR A 199 -24.91 -21.84 2.28
N PRO A 200 -25.71 -21.22 3.16
CA PRO A 200 -26.60 -20.16 2.76
C PRO A 200 -25.77 -18.98 2.20
N LEU A 201 -26.27 -18.30 1.16
CA LEU A 201 -25.52 -17.31 0.36
C LEU A 201 -24.90 -16.19 1.22
N GLU A 202 -25.54 -15.89 2.35
CA GLU A 202 -25.12 -14.94 3.36
C GLU A 202 -23.69 -15.24 3.88
N MET A 203 -23.31 -16.52 3.93
CA MET A 203 -21.97 -16.94 4.37
C MET A 203 -20.86 -16.59 3.38
N TYR A 204 -21.18 -16.29 2.12
CA TYR A 204 -20.21 -15.89 1.10
C TYR A 204 -20.15 -14.37 0.91
N ILE A 205 -21.30 -13.69 1.02
CA ILE A 205 -21.37 -12.23 0.82
C ILE A 205 -20.54 -11.48 1.86
N LEU A 206 -20.67 -11.85 3.15
CA LEU A 206 -19.99 -11.14 4.23
C LEU A 206 -18.45 -11.25 4.11
N PRO A 207 -17.84 -12.42 3.88
CA PRO A 207 -16.39 -12.52 3.65
C PRO A 207 -15.91 -11.78 2.40
N ILE A 208 -16.67 -11.78 1.30
CA ILE A 208 -16.30 -11.03 0.08
C ILE A 208 -16.24 -9.53 0.41
N LEU A 209 -17.29 -9.00 1.05
CA LEU A 209 -17.32 -7.59 1.45
C LEU A 209 -16.18 -7.27 2.42
N LEU A 210 -15.94 -8.15 3.40
CA LEU A 210 -14.90 -7.95 4.39
C LEU A 210 -13.50 -7.93 3.77
N TYR A 211 -13.12 -8.97 3.02
CA TYR A 211 -11.79 -9.07 2.41
C TYR A 211 -11.60 -8.05 1.29
N GLY A 212 -12.64 -7.78 0.48
CA GLY A 212 -12.62 -6.73 -0.51
C GLY A 212 -12.42 -5.35 0.12
N PHE A 213 -13.14 -5.04 1.20
CA PHE A 213 -13.00 -3.78 1.92
C PHE A 213 -11.62 -3.61 2.57
N LEU A 214 -11.06 -4.65 3.18
CA LEU A 214 -9.71 -4.61 3.75
C LEU A 214 -8.66 -4.42 2.65
N THR A 215 -8.80 -5.10 1.53
CA THR A 215 -7.93 -4.92 0.34
C THR A 215 -8.01 -3.48 -0.15
N TRP A 216 -9.21 -2.92 -0.26
CA TRP A 216 -9.42 -1.54 -0.67
C TRP A 216 -8.77 -0.53 0.28
N ILE A 217 -8.96 -0.70 1.60
CA ILE A 217 -8.32 0.14 2.63
C ILE A 217 -6.80 0.12 2.45
N LEU A 218 -6.19 -1.06 2.33
CA LEU A 218 -4.74 -1.19 2.15
C LEU A 218 -4.24 -0.49 0.88
N CYS A 219 -5.04 -0.47 -0.18
CA CYS A 219 -4.70 0.18 -1.44
C CYS A 219 -4.93 1.70 -1.46
N THR A 220 -5.47 2.29 -0.39
CA THR A 220 -5.65 3.75 -0.30
C THR A 220 -4.30 4.47 -0.41
N LYS A 221 -4.30 5.63 -1.09
CA LYS A 221 -3.08 6.45 -1.31
C LYS A 221 -2.33 6.71 0.01
N LYS A 222 -3.06 7.04 1.08
CA LYS A 222 -2.51 7.34 2.40
C LYS A 222 -1.70 6.17 2.99
N ILE A 223 -2.27 4.96 2.96
CA ILE A 223 -1.58 3.77 3.50
C ILE A 223 -0.42 3.39 2.58
N ARG A 224 -0.67 3.35 1.27
CA ARG A 224 0.34 2.96 0.27
C ARG A 224 1.62 3.81 0.34
N GLU A 225 1.48 5.12 0.50
CA GLU A 225 2.61 6.05 0.62
C GLU A 225 3.42 5.84 1.90
N CYS A 226 2.80 5.43 3.01
CA CYS A 226 3.53 5.08 4.23
C CYS A 226 4.46 3.87 4.06
N TYR A 227 4.14 2.95 3.14
CA TYR A 227 4.94 1.76 2.85
C TYR A 227 5.82 1.91 1.59
N PHE A 228 5.90 3.10 1.00
CA PHE A 228 6.66 3.38 -0.23
C PHE A 228 6.28 2.47 -1.40
N ILE A 229 5.00 2.10 -1.48
CA ILE A 229 4.48 1.25 -2.54
C ILE A 229 4.09 2.14 -3.74
N SER A 230 4.65 1.82 -4.92
CA SER A 230 4.24 2.47 -6.16
C SER A 230 2.88 1.93 -6.64
N LYS A 231 2.19 2.68 -7.50
CA LYS A 231 0.93 2.19 -8.13
C LYS A 231 1.18 0.89 -8.91
N ILE A 232 2.31 0.79 -9.59
CA ILE A 232 2.70 -0.40 -10.37
C ILE A 232 2.85 -1.61 -9.44
N ALA A 233 3.58 -1.45 -8.32
CA ALA A 233 3.74 -2.53 -7.34
C ALA A 233 2.39 -2.98 -6.75
N MET A 234 1.49 -2.03 -6.47
CA MET A 234 0.13 -2.33 -6.00
C MET A 234 -0.66 -3.18 -7.02
N PHE A 235 -0.66 -2.79 -8.30
CA PHE A 235 -1.36 -3.56 -9.34
C PHE A 235 -0.77 -4.97 -9.49
N TRP A 236 0.55 -5.12 -9.46
CA TRP A 236 1.17 -6.45 -9.49
C TRP A 236 0.79 -7.30 -8.28
N THR A 237 0.80 -6.73 -7.08
CA THR A 237 0.38 -7.47 -5.88
C THR A 237 -1.08 -7.91 -5.94
N LEU A 238 -1.97 -7.07 -6.46
CA LEU A 238 -3.38 -7.43 -6.65
C LEU A 238 -3.54 -8.50 -7.72
N ALA A 239 -2.85 -8.37 -8.86
CA ALA A 239 -2.91 -9.35 -9.94
C ALA A 239 -2.44 -10.74 -9.48
N VAL A 240 -1.31 -10.80 -8.75
CA VAL A 240 -0.80 -12.06 -8.19
C VAL A 240 -1.79 -12.63 -7.15
N GLY A 241 -2.34 -11.79 -6.28
CA GLY A 241 -3.30 -12.21 -5.27
C GLY A 241 -4.61 -12.75 -5.85
N ILE A 242 -5.15 -12.11 -6.89
CA ILE A 242 -6.45 -12.45 -7.48
C ILE A 242 -6.33 -13.61 -8.47
N LEU A 243 -5.27 -13.67 -9.28
CA LEU A 243 -5.20 -14.64 -10.37
C LEU A 243 -4.40 -15.89 -9.99
N LEU A 244 -3.22 -15.71 -9.40
CA LEU A 244 -2.22 -16.79 -9.34
C LEU A 244 -2.46 -17.70 -8.13
N ILE A 245 -2.72 -17.10 -6.96
CA ILE A 245 -2.92 -17.85 -5.71
C ILE A 245 -4.19 -18.72 -5.73
N PRO A 246 -5.36 -18.25 -6.22
CA PRO A 246 -6.56 -19.06 -6.28
C PRO A 246 -6.44 -20.20 -7.29
N CYS A 247 -5.80 -19.98 -8.44
CA CYS A 247 -5.53 -21.04 -9.42
C CYS A 247 -4.65 -22.16 -8.85
N LEU A 248 -3.57 -21.81 -8.13
CA LEU A 248 -2.72 -22.80 -7.46
C LEU A 248 -3.47 -23.55 -6.36
N SER A 249 -4.30 -22.84 -5.59
CA SER A 249 -5.08 -23.45 -4.50
C SER A 249 -6.13 -24.42 -5.05
N PHE A 250 -6.78 -24.06 -6.16
CA PHE A 250 -7.74 -24.93 -6.85
C PHE A 250 -7.06 -26.19 -7.42
N TRP A 251 -5.86 -26.03 -8.00
CA TRP A 251 -5.09 -27.16 -8.52
C TRP A 251 -4.64 -28.13 -7.43
N LEU A 252 -4.25 -27.63 -6.24
CA LEU A 252 -3.87 -28.47 -5.09
C LEU A 252 -5.05 -29.20 -4.42
N MET A 253 -6.29 -28.82 -4.75
CA MET A 253 -7.51 -29.46 -4.23
C MET A 253 -8.07 -30.55 -5.16
N LEU A 254 -7.58 -30.62 -6.41
CA LEU A 254 -7.90 -31.67 -7.39
C LEU A 254 -6.97 -32.88 -7.21
#